data_AF-Q670P2-F1
#
_entry.id   AF-Q670P2-F1
#
_cell.length_a   1.000
_cell.length_b   1.000
_cell.length_c   1.000
_cell.angle_alpha   90.00
_cell.angle_beta   90.00
_cell.angle_gamma   90.00
#
_symmetry.space_group_name_H-M   'P 1'
#
loop_
_entity.id
_entity.type
_entity.pdbx_description
1 polymer ?
#
loop_
_entity_poly.entity_id
_entity_poly.type
_entity_poly.pdbx_seq_one_letter_code
_entity_poly.pdbx_strand_id
1 'polypeptide(L)' 'LSIKYDPTSAKIISNSGHSFNVDFDDTEDKSVLRGGPLTGSYRLRQFHLHWGSADDHGSEHVVD' A
#
# COMPACT_ATOMS: atom_id res chain seq x y z
N LEU A 1 8.35 14.42 2.65
CA LEU A 1 7.75 13.17 2.13
C LEU A 1 7.49 13.36 0.65
N SER A 2 7.86 12.40 -0.20
CA SER A 2 7.62 12.45 -1.65
C SER A 2 7.16 11.10 -2.15
N ILE A 3 6.08 11.10 -2.94
CA ILE A 3 5.47 9.90 -3.51
C ILE A 3 5.46 10.05 -5.02
N LYS A 4 6.01 9.07 -5.73
CA LYS A 4 5.89 8.96 -7.19
C LYS A 4 5.37 7.58 -7.50
N TYR A 5 4.12 7.48 -7.93
CA TYR A 5 3.50 6.22 -8.36
C TYR A 5 3.24 6.23 -9.85
N ASP A 6 3.60 5.13 -10.50
CA ASP A 6 3.35 4.88 -11.91
C ASP A 6 2.11 3.98 -12.03
N PRO A 7 1.00 4.44 -12.61
CA PRO A 7 -0.20 3.62 -12.79
C PRO A 7 0.05 2.34 -13.58
N THR A 8 1.04 2.34 -14.49
CA THR A 8 1.38 1.16 -15.31
C THR A 8 2.08 0.06 -14.51
N SER A 9 2.51 0.35 -13.27
CA SER A 9 3.11 -0.65 -12.40
C SER A 9 2.08 -1.51 -11.66
N ALA A 10 0.79 -1.18 -11.66
CA ALA A 10 -0.24 -2.04 -11.07
C ALA A 10 -0.40 -3.35 -11.87
N LYS A 11 -0.45 -4.50 -11.20
CA LYS A 11 -0.46 -5.82 -11.83
C LYS A 11 -1.78 -6.55 -11.65
N ILE A 12 -2.05 -7.02 -10.43
CA ILE A 12 -3.11 -7.99 -10.14
C ILE A 12 -3.83 -7.57 -8.86
N ILE A 13 -5.15 -7.74 -8.85
CA ILE A 13 -5.96 -7.78 -7.63
C ILE A 13 -6.22 -9.24 -7.26
N SER A 14 -5.98 -9.59 -6.00
CA SER A 14 -6.18 -10.95 -5.49
C SER A 14 -6.89 -10.95 -4.14
N ASN A 15 -7.69 -11.98 -3.86
CA ASN A 15 -8.27 -12.22 -2.55
C ASN A 15 -7.46 -13.33 -1.86
N SER A 16 -6.81 -13.01 -0.74
CA SER A 16 -5.98 -13.97 0.01
C SER A 16 -6.77 -14.81 1.01
N GLY A 17 -8.07 -14.56 1.17
CA GLY A 17 -8.90 -15.10 2.25
C GLY A 17 -8.84 -14.27 3.54
N HIS A 18 -7.95 -13.29 3.64
CA HIS A 18 -7.81 -12.37 4.79
C HIS A 18 -8.06 -10.90 4.43
N SER A 19 -7.75 -10.52 3.19
CA SER A 19 -8.03 -9.20 2.62
C SER A 19 -8.01 -9.30 1.09
N PHE A 20 -8.23 -8.19 0.40
CA PHE A 20 -7.79 -8.04 -0.98
C PHE A 20 -6.39 -7.40 -1.01
N ASN A 21 -5.55 -7.86 -1.94
CA ASN A 21 -4.25 -7.27 -2.22
C ASN A 21 -4.25 -6.72 -3.64
N VAL A 22 -3.62 -5.56 -3.82
CA VAL A 22 -3.28 -5.03 -5.14
C VAL A 22 -1.76 -5.02 -5.24
N ASP A 23 -1.23 -5.85 -6.13
CA ASP A 23 0.21 -6.00 -6.35
C ASP A 23 0.74 -5.05 -7.42
N PHE A 24 1.98 -4.60 -7.23
CA PHE A 24 2.69 -3.67 -8.12
C PHE A 24 4.00 -4.26 -8.64
N ASP A 25 4.52 -3.71 -9.74
CA ASP A 25 5.85 -4.00 -10.24
C ASP A 25 6.94 -3.31 -9.41
N ASP A 26 7.59 -4.07 -8.54
CA ASP A 26 8.70 -3.62 -7.69
C ASP A 26 10.08 -4.05 -8.22
N THR A 27 10.16 -4.53 -9.47
CA THR A 27 11.43 -4.91 -10.12
C THR A 27 12.32 -3.70 -10.41
N GLU A 28 11.70 -2.53 -10.62
CA GLU A 28 12.36 -1.24 -10.92
C GLU A 28 11.79 -0.11 -10.03
N ASP A 29 12.44 1.06 -10.07
CA ASP A 29 12.03 2.27 -9.33
C ASP A 29 10.85 3.01 -10.00
N LYS A 30 9.80 2.29 -10.41
CA LYS A 30 8.60 2.86 -11.06
C LYS A 30 7.70 3.58 -10.05
N SER A 31 7.34 2.88 -8.97
CA SER A 31 6.50 3.39 -7.87
C SER A 31 7.30 3.42 -6.58
N VAL A 32 7.71 4.61 -6.14
CA VAL A 32 8.69 4.78 -5.05
C VAL A 32 8.27 5.84 -4.04
N LEU A 33 8.47 5.52 -2.77
CA LEU A 33 8.33 6.41 -1.61
C LEU A 33 9.72 6.88 -1.14
N ARG A 34 9.87 8.18 -0.88
CA ARG A 34 11.12 8.80 -0.40
C ARG A 34 10.89 9.89 0.65
N GLY A 35 11.92 10.17 1.45
CA GLY A 35 11.95 11.27 2.43
C GLY A 35 11.13 10.98 3.70
N GLY A 36 10.90 12.01 4.53
CA GLY A 36 10.37 11.80 5.87
C GLY A 36 11.44 11.15 6.77
N PRO A 37 11.08 10.22 7.67
CA PRO A 37 12.04 9.49 8.49
C PRO A 37 12.76 8.35 7.75
N LEU A 38 12.48 8.13 6.46
CA LEU A 38 13.10 7.06 5.67
C LEU A 38 14.53 7.41 5.28
N THR A 39 15.45 6.45 5.45
CA THR A 39 16.87 6.61 5.09
C THR A 39 17.18 6.35 3.62
N GLY A 40 16.19 5.92 2.83
CA GLY A 40 16.39 5.52 1.44
C GLY A 40 15.10 5.57 0.61
N SER A 41 15.17 4.90 -0.55
CA SER A 41 14.06 4.78 -1.50
C SER A 41 13.40 3.42 -1.35
N TYR A 42 12.07 3.40 -1.20
CA TYR A 42 11.30 2.17 -0.99
C TYR A 42 10.31 2.00 -2.12
N ARG A 43 10.32 0.82 -2.75
CA ARG A 43 9.40 0.48 -3.85
C ARG A 43 8.05 0.04 -3.30
N LEU A 44 6.98 0.53 -3.91
CA LEU A 44 5.64 0.04 -3.65
C LEU A 44 5.54 -1.39 -4.20
N ARG A 45 5.32 -2.35 -3.31
CA ARG A 45 5.11 -3.76 -3.68
C ARG A 45 3.64 -4.13 -3.78
N GLN A 46 2.85 -3.69 -2.81
CA GLN A 46 1.42 -3.98 -2.71
C GLN A 46 0.74 -3.01 -1.75
N PHE A 47 -0.60 -2.97 -1.78
CA PHE A 47 -1.41 -2.51 -0.66
C PHE A 47 -2.59 -3.44 -0.42
N HIS A 48 -3.16 -3.38 0.78
CA HIS A 48 -4.35 -4.11 1.20
C HIS A 48 -5.13 -3.28 2.23
N LEU A 49 -6.36 -3.69 2.53
CA LEU A 49 -7.21 -3.00 3.50
C LEU A 49 -7.54 -3.86 4.70
N HIS A 50 -7.90 -3.18 5.78
CA HIS A 50 -8.56 -3.72 6.96
C HIS A 50 -9.87 -2.98 7.13
N TRP A 51 -10.92 -3.68 7.54
CA TRP A 51 -12.25 -3.11 7.75
C TRP A 51 -13.01 -3.89 8.83
N GLY A 52 -13.97 -3.22 9.46
CA GLY A 52 -14.82 -3.79 10.49
C GLY A 52 -16.15 -4.29 9.95
N SER A 53 -17.01 -4.72 10.86
CA SER A 53 -18.34 -5.21 10.52
C SER A 53 -19.39 -4.09 10.40
N ALA A 54 -19.04 -2.88 10.86
CA ALA A 54 -19.87 -1.68 10.77
C ALA A 54 -18.98 -0.44 10.62
N ASP A 55 -19.59 0.68 10.24
CA ASP A 55 -18.87 1.92 9.88
C ASP A 55 -18.16 2.60 11.06
N ASP A 56 -18.50 2.25 12.30
CA ASP A 56 -17.93 2.84 13.53
C ASP A 56 -16.66 2.13 14.03
N HIS A 57 -16.25 1.03 13.40
CA HIS A 57 -15.03 0.30 13.77
C HIS A 57 -14.35 -0.37 12.57
N GLY A 58 -13.07 -0.74 12.72
CA GLY A 58 -12.34 -1.51 11.71
C GLY A 58 -10.92 -1.04 11.39
N SER A 59 -10.52 0.14 11.85
CA SER A 59 -9.12 0.55 11.77
C SER A 59 -8.25 -0.27 12.73
N GLU A 60 -6.99 -0.47 12.36
CA GLU A 60 -6.00 -1.08 13.28
C GLU A 60 -5.45 -0.06 14.28
N HIS A 61 -5.25 1.19 13.83
CA HIS A 61 -4.78 2.29 14.68
C HIS A 61 -5.97 3.16 15.12
N VAL A 62 -5.87 3.74 16.32
CA VAL A 62 -6.84 4.66 16.92
C VAL A 62 -6.10 5.93 17.35
N VAL A 63 -6.76 7.08 17.24
CA VAL A 63 -6.26 8.38 17.69
C VAL A 63 -7.32 9.00 18.61
N ASP A 64 -6.89 9.57 19.73
CA ASP A 64 -7.75 10.28 20.69
C ASP A 64 -7.91 11.77 20.35
#